data_AF-A0A0L1KEV4-F1
#
_entry.id   AF-A0A0L1KEV4-F1
#
_cell.length_a   1.000
_cell.length_b   1.000
_cell.length_c   1.000
_cell.angle_alpha   90.00
_cell.angle_beta   90.00
_cell.angle_gamma   90.00
#
_symmetry.space_group_name_H-M   'P 1'
#
loop_
_entity.id
_entity.type
_entity.pdbx_description
1 polymer ?
#
loop_
_entity_poly.entity_id
_entity_poly.type
_entity_poly.pdbx_seq_one_letter_code
_entity_poly.pdbx_strand_id
1 'polypeptide(L)'
;MRFGESSGRLDAIEHQVDLLRERQENILAEKYSAPAGSHSLHDEKHRSIDGVVPAATLKSVVKVFCTTSAVNHLLPWQRKNQGATTGSGFVLDKREKLLITNAHVVFSSTFIEVRRHGESSKFTASVRYISADCDLALLHVEDPSFWAEAAELEFAGVSSVNDAKGPSTVHRIAAVDYIGGLPSLQQNIRVVGYPWGGDQVSITSGVVSRIDSSPYGGVDVHLIAIQIDAAVNPGNSGGPALCDNLVTGIAFQSLSQGENIGYIIPIPIIAHFLRNFIKQNGATDRFTAGHYHGGFCSIGAFVQELHNSSLRKKLMVSEKTSGILLLDILPTSRASQFLEPFDVVTTIDAHPMGNDATMKFRGERLRFAHFIQMKNPRDTVAMEIIRRGKSMTVDVELSVNPSLVPNHLLSERYCEKPKYVLFGGCVFTPLTLPLLLEWGAGDWIHNAPRHLTELVVGGKVTAERSEVVVLIQMFPHEVNKGYSSDMFQHRIVTRVGDVLVRDLAHFRELLARQTSGFAEVYLQNAVNTQLLVLPVIESREADSHVRVMYNIPVT
;
A
#
# COMPACT_ATOMS: atom_id res chain seq x y z
N MET A 1 5.04 -27.12 -7.32
CA MET A 1 5.77 -26.10 -8.10
C MET A 1 4.81 -24.94 -8.35
N ARG A 2 4.99 -23.86 -7.58
CA ARG A 2 4.24 -22.59 -7.62
C ARG A 2 5.32 -21.51 -7.73
N PHE A 3 5.75 -21.13 -8.94
CA PHE A 3 6.97 -20.29 -9.06
C PHE A 3 6.77 -18.99 -9.86
N GLY A 4 5.62 -18.76 -10.50
CA GLY A 4 5.38 -17.52 -11.26
C GLY A 4 4.69 -16.41 -10.44
N GLU A 5 3.54 -16.70 -9.83
CA GLU A 5 2.79 -15.69 -9.06
C GLU A 5 3.32 -15.54 -7.62
N SER A 6 3.94 -16.58 -7.05
CA SER A 6 4.56 -16.52 -5.73
C SER A 6 5.85 -15.70 -5.71
N SER A 7 6.62 -15.67 -6.80
CA SER A 7 7.84 -14.84 -6.86
C SER A 7 7.47 -13.37 -6.89
N GLY A 8 6.56 -12.94 -7.77
CA GLY A 8 6.11 -11.54 -7.81
C GLY A 8 5.47 -11.06 -6.51
N ARG A 9 4.76 -11.96 -5.82
CA ARG A 9 4.20 -11.72 -4.47
C ARG A 9 5.30 -11.51 -3.43
N LEU A 10 6.37 -12.29 -3.47
CA LEU A 10 7.50 -12.16 -2.55
C LEU A 10 8.36 -10.93 -2.89
N ASP A 11 8.66 -10.71 -4.17
CA ASP A 11 9.43 -9.55 -4.66
C ASP A 11 8.74 -8.23 -4.27
N ALA A 12 7.41 -8.16 -4.39
CA ALA A 12 6.64 -7.00 -3.95
C ALA A 12 6.77 -6.77 -2.44
N ILE A 13 6.75 -7.84 -1.63
CA ILE A 13 6.90 -7.73 -0.17
C ILE A 13 8.34 -7.36 0.21
N GLU A 14 9.35 -7.97 -0.41
CA GLU A 14 10.77 -7.62 -0.21
C GLU A 14 11.02 -6.15 -0.54
N HIS A 15 10.40 -5.63 -1.60
CA HIS A 15 10.48 -4.21 -1.91
C HIS A 15 9.83 -3.33 -0.81
N GLN A 16 8.69 -3.73 -0.26
CA GLN A 16 8.09 -2.99 0.86
C GLN A 16 8.98 -3.00 2.11
N VAL A 17 9.66 -4.12 2.32
CA VAL A 17 10.62 -4.28 3.42
C VAL A 17 11.77 -3.31 3.24
N ASP A 18 12.29 -3.15 2.02
CA ASP A 18 13.28 -2.13 1.70
C ASP A 18 12.79 -0.71 2.01
N LEU A 19 11.54 -0.34 1.65
CA LEU A 19 10.97 0.97 1.98
C LEU A 19 10.87 1.19 3.51
N LEU A 20 10.50 0.16 4.26
CA LEU A 20 10.48 0.22 5.73
C LEU A 20 11.88 0.25 6.33
N ARG A 21 12.84 -0.41 5.67
CA ARG A 21 14.24 -0.40 6.05
C ARG A 21 14.82 0.98 5.87
N GLU A 22 14.59 1.65 4.74
CA GLU A 22 14.97 3.06 4.56
C GLU A 22 14.43 3.91 5.71
N ARG A 23 13.21 3.64 6.16
CA ARG A 23 12.62 4.33 7.32
C ARG A 23 13.32 3.99 8.64
N GLN A 24 13.68 2.73 8.89
CA GLN A 24 14.46 2.35 10.08
C GLN A 24 15.89 2.91 10.05
N GLU A 25 16.54 2.90 8.89
CA GLU A 25 17.86 3.46 8.67
C GLU A 25 17.84 4.98 8.83
N ASN A 26 16.78 5.67 8.38
CA ASN A 26 16.58 7.10 8.65
C ASN A 26 16.44 7.38 10.16
N ILE A 27 15.72 6.53 10.91
CA ILE A 27 15.61 6.63 12.38
C ILE A 27 16.95 6.34 13.08
N LEU A 28 17.77 5.43 12.54
CA LEU A 28 19.09 5.08 13.08
C LEU A 28 20.18 6.10 12.70
N ALA A 29 20.08 6.74 11.54
CA ALA A 29 20.98 7.81 11.10
C ALA A 29 20.91 9.03 12.05
N GLU A 30 19.74 9.32 12.63
CA GLU A 30 19.59 10.32 13.70
C GLU A 30 20.31 9.93 15.01
N LYS A 31 20.52 8.63 15.27
CA LYS A 31 21.15 8.15 16.51
C LYS A 31 22.69 8.10 16.48
N TYR A 32 23.31 8.12 15.30
CA TYR A 32 24.77 7.89 15.17
C TYR A 32 25.55 8.90 14.32
N SER A 33 24.95 9.99 13.85
CA SER A 33 25.69 11.01 13.11
C SER A 33 26.21 12.14 14.02
N ALA A 34 27.43 11.94 14.55
CA ALA A 34 28.35 13.06 14.77
C ALA A 34 28.95 13.48 13.40
N PRO A 35 29.27 14.76 13.16
CA PRO A 35 29.80 15.19 11.87
C PRO A 35 31.22 14.64 11.70
N ALA A 36 31.37 13.56 10.93
CA ALA A 36 32.66 13.04 10.55
C ALA A 36 33.08 13.63 9.20
N GLY A 37 34.14 14.46 9.23
CA GLY A 37 35.08 14.64 8.13
C GLY A 37 34.61 15.51 6.97
N SER A 38 35.08 16.76 6.95
CA SER A 38 35.11 17.59 5.76
C SER A 38 36.00 16.94 4.68
N HIS A 39 35.39 16.28 3.70
CA HIS A 39 36.00 16.08 2.39
C HIS A 39 35.44 17.11 1.43
N SER A 40 36.30 18.05 1.05
CA SER A 40 36.02 19.08 0.04
C SER A 40 35.82 18.42 -1.33
N LEU A 41 34.58 18.31 -1.78
CA LEU A 41 34.25 18.14 -3.19
C LEU A 41 34.20 19.53 -3.84
N HIS A 42 35.37 19.99 -4.28
CA HIS A 42 35.47 21.08 -5.25
C HIS A 42 35.39 20.47 -6.65
N ASP A 43 34.18 20.42 -7.23
CA ASP A 43 33.88 20.75 -8.64
C ASP A 43 32.47 20.26 -9.02
N GLU A 44 31.43 20.95 -8.53
CA GLU A 44 30.17 21.02 -9.25
C GLU A 44 29.96 22.47 -9.66
N LYS A 45 29.99 22.73 -10.96
CA LYS A 45 29.56 24.01 -11.52
C LYS A 45 28.09 24.22 -11.14
N HIS A 46 27.84 25.00 -10.09
CA HIS A 46 26.53 25.60 -9.78
C HIS A 46 26.10 26.44 -10.98
N ARG A 47 25.42 25.81 -11.95
CA ARG A 47 24.54 26.55 -12.86
C ARG A 47 23.37 27.03 -12.00
N SER A 48 23.03 28.32 -12.10
CA SER A 48 21.81 28.80 -11.48
C SER A 48 20.64 27.91 -11.92
N ILE A 49 19.84 27.45 -10.97
CA ILE A 49 18.58 26.74 -11.24
C ILE A 49 17.58 27.61 -12.01
N ASP A 50 17.79 28.93 -11.99
CA ASP A 50 16.98 29.90 -12.73
C ASP A 50 17.10 29.66 -14.23
N GLY A 51 15.96 29.32 -14.85
CA GLY A 51 15.86 29.05 -16.29
C GLY A 51 15.88 27.56 -16.68
N VAL A 52 16.13 26.64 -15.74
CA VAL A 52 16.04 25.18 -16.00
C VAL A 52 14.59 24.68 -15.89
N VAL A 53 13.83 25.24 -14.97
CA VAL A 53 12.39 25.02 -14.78
C VAL A 53 11.68 26.38 -14.65
N PRO A 54 10.37 26.47 -14.92
CA PRO A 54 9.61 27.68 -14.70
C PRO A 54 9.71 28.17 -13.25
N ALA A 55 9.71 29.49 -13.03
CA ALA A 55 9.70 30.05 -11.68
C ALA A 55 8.48 29.57 -10.86
N ALA A 56 7.36 29.31 -11.52
CA ALA A 56 6.16 28.73 -10.91
C ALA A 56 6.44 27.34 -10.30
N THR A 57 7.31 26.54 -10.91
CA THR A 57 7.75 25.24 -10.37
C THR A 57 8.42 25.40 -9.02
N LEU A 58 9.39 26.31 -8.91
CA LEU A 58 10.08 26.56 -7.64
C LEU A 58 9.13 27.12 -6.56
N LYS A 59 8.17 27.96 -6.96
CA LYS A 59 7.12 28.48 -6.06
C LYS A 59 6.06 27.45 -5.65
N SER A 60 5.99 26.32 -6.35
CA SER A 60 5.02 25.25 -6.08
C SER A 60 5.60 24.13 -5.22
N VAL A 61 6.86 23.77 -5.47
CA VAL A 61 7.53 22.65 -4.81
C VAL A 61 7.89 23.02 -3.37
N VAL A 62 7.60 22.10 -2.44
CA VAL A 62 7.85 22.26 -1.02
C VAL A 62 8.65 21.09 -0.46
N LYS A 63 9.44 21.37 0.57
CA LYS A 63 10.06 20.34 1.40
C LYS A 63 9.06 19.95 2.48
N VAL A 64 8.80 18.66 2.62
CA VAL A 64 7.92 18.09 3.64
C VAL A 64 8.78 17.55 4.78
N PHE A 65 8.48 17.96 6.02
CA PHE A 65 9.13 17.48 7.24
C PHE A 65 8.11 16.71 8.06
N CYS A 66 8.41 15.46 8.37
CA CYS A 66 7.52 14.59 9.12
C CYS A 66 8.22 14.11 10.38
N THR A 67 7.66 14.47 11.52
CA THR A 67 7.92 13.76 12.77
C THR A 67 7.11 12.48 12.75
N THR A 68 7.75 11.33 12.94
CA THR A 68 7.09 10.02 12.86
C THR A 68 7.19 9.27 14.18
N SER A 69 6.17 8.48 14.49
CA SER A 69 6.21 7.51 15.58
C SER A 69 5.32 6.32 15.21
N ALA A 70 5.96 5.25 14.73
CA ALA A 70 5.27 4.04 14.32
C ALA A 70 4.64 3.31 15.51
N VAL A 71 3.57 2.57 15.27
CA VAL A 71 2.99 1.66 16.28
C VAL A 71 3.90 0.44 16.46
N ASN A 72 3.90 -0.16 17.66
CA ASN A 72 4.58 -1.43 17.90
C ASN A 72 3.58 -2.57 17.70
N HIS A 73 3.82 -3.47 16.75
CA HIS A 73 2.86 -4.55 16.48
C HIS A 73 3.00 -5.74 17.45
N LEU A 74 4.15 -5.93 18.09
CA LEU A 74 4.35 -6.92 19.17
C LEU A 74 3.79 -6.44 20.52
N LEU A 75 3.82 -5.11 20.74
CA LEU A 75 3.25 -4.46 21.93
C LEU A 75 2.19 -3.44 21.48
N PRO A 76 0.98 -3.90 21.09
CA PRO A 76 0.00 -3.11 20.33
C PRO A 76 -0.53 -1.86 21.04
N TRP A 77 -0.29 -1.72 22.35
CA TRP A 77 -0.60 -0.52 23.11
C TRP A 77 0.48 0.57 23.07
N GLN A 78 1.71 0.24 22.62
CA GLN A 78 2.87 1.13 22.60
C GLN A 78 3.14 1.72 21.21
N ARG A 79 3.89 2.81 21.19
CA ARG A 79 4.54 3.34 19.98
C ARG A 79 6.05 3.10 20.07
N LYS A 80 6.69 3.00 18.91
CA LYS A 80 8.15 3.00 18.77
C LYS A 80 8.70 4.41 19.01
N ASN A 81 10.02 4.48 19.19
CA ASN A 81 10.72 5.76 19.33
C ASN A 81 10.38 6.70 18.19
N GLN A 82 10.26 7.98 18.53
CA GLN A 82 10.09 9.04 17.55
C GLN A 82 11.34 9.15 16.68
N GLY A 83 11.14 9.47 15.41
CA GLY A 83 12.21 9.87 14.49
C GLY A 83 11.69 10.88 13.47
N ALA A 84 12.57 11.43 12.65
CA ALA A 84 12.19 12.36 11.58
C ALA A 84 12.43 11.76 10.19
N THR A 85 11.62 12.24 9.24
CA THR A 85 11.77 11.96 7.81
C THR A 85 11.52 13.23 7.03
N THR A 86 12.12 13.34 5.84
CA THR A 86 11.85 14.45 4.92
C THR A 86 11.55 13.91 3.53
N GLY A 87 10.68 14.60 2.81
CA GLY A 87 10.38 14.33 1.41
C GLY A 87 10.06 15.60 0.66
N SER A 88 9.52 15.44 -0.55
CA SER A 88 9.07 16.53 -1.39
C SER A 88 7.57 16.50 -1.56
N GLY A 89 6.99 17.64 -1.88
CA GLY A 89 5.60 17.77 -2.28
C GLY A 89 5.45 18.99 -3.17
N PHE A 90 4.26 19.22 -3.70
CA PHE A 90 3.98 20.45 -4.44
C PHE A 90 2.52 20.85 -4.36
N VAL A 91 2.24 22.09 -4.74
CA VAL A 91 0.89 22.65 -4.74
C VAL A 91 0.05 22.00 -5.82
N LEU A 92 -1.01 21.31 -5.40
CA LEU A 92 -1.97 20.65 -6.27
C LEU A 92 -3.12 21.59 -6.65
N ASP A 93 -3.71 22.25 -5.66
CA ASP A 93 -4.92 23.07 -5.84
C ASP A 93 -4.98 24.13 -4.72
N LYS A 94 -4.77 25.40 -5.08
CA LYS A 94 -4.82 26.54 -4.14
C LYS A 94 -6.23 26.84 -3.67
N ARG A 95 -7.25 26.59 -4.52
CA ARG A 95 -8.65 26.83 -4.16
C ARG A 95 -9.09 25.88 -3.06
N GLU A 96 -8.72 24.61 -3.19
CA GLU A 96 -8.98 23.57 -2.18
C GLU A 96 -7.93 23.56 -1.05
N LYS A 97 -6.87 24.39 -1.17
CA LYS A 97 -5.71 24.44 -0.27
C LYS A 97 -5.07 23.06 -0.08
N LEU A 98 -4.76 22.38 -1.17
CA LEU A 98 -4.19 21.04 -1.19
C LEU A 98 -2.79 21.01 -1.79
N LEU A 99 -1.90 20.30 -1.09
CA LEU A 99 -0.62 19.84 -1.58
C LEU A 99 -0.73 18.34 -1.88
N ILE A 100 0.11 17.83 -2.78
CA ILE A 100 0.26 16.40 -3.03
C ILE A 100 1.70 15.97 -2.77
N THR A 101 1.85 14.76 -2.24
CA THR A 101 3.13 14.09 -1.96
C THR A 101 2.93 12.57 -2.01
N ASN A 102 3.97 11.78 -1.72
CA ASN A 102 3.82 10.35 -1.55
C ASN A 102 3.25 9.98 -0.18
N ALA A 103 2.55 8.84 -0.12
CA ALA A 103 2.03 8.32 1.13
C ALA A 103 3.17 7.94 2.10
N HIS A 104 4.25 7.34 1.58
CA HIS A 104 5.39 6.93 2.40
C HIS A 104 6.11 8.09 3.09
N VAL A 105 6.08 9.30 2.52
CA VAL A 105 6.68 10.50 3.12
C VAL A 105 5.98 10.86 4.44
N VAL A 106 4.70 10.51 4.59
CA VAL A 106 3.86 10.98 5.71
C VAL A 106 3.34 9.83 6.58
N PHE A 107 3.82 8.59 6.39
CA PHE A 107 3.38 7.45 7.22
C PHE A 107 3.77 7.59 8.69
N SER A 108 2.80 7.27 9.56
CA SER A 108 2.86 7.46 11.02
C SER A 108 3.39 8.82 11.44
N SER A 109 3.16 9.85 10.63
CA SER A 109 3.46 11.20 11.03
C SER A 109 2.61 11.56 12.25
N THR A 110 3.25 12.06 13.31
CA THR A 110 2.56 12.68 14.45
C THR A 110 2.50 14.19 14.29
N PHE A 111 3.39 14.76 13.47
CA PHE A 111 3.44 16.19 13.16
C PHE A 111 4.06 16.38 11.78
N ILE A 112 3.45 17.24 10.95
CA ILE A 112 3.93 17.55 9.60
C ILE A 112 4.12 19.05 9.48
N GLU A 113 5.25 19.43 8.90
CA GLU A 113 5.52 20.79 8.46
C GLU A 113 5.91 20.80 6.98
N VAL A 114 5.66 21.91 6.30
CA VAL A 114 6.14 22.15 4.94
C VAL A 114 6.89 23.47 4.85
N ARG A 115 7.88 23.54 3.96
CA ARG A 115 8.66 24.76 3.69
C ARG A 115 8.74 25.00 2.19
N ARG A 116 8.44 26.24 1.77
CA ARG A 116 8.56 26.67 0.38
C ARG A 116 10.03 26.87 -0.01
N HIS A 117 10.32 26.83 -1.30
CA HIS A 117 11.63 27.17 -1.82
C HIS A 117 12.02 28.62 -1.49
N GLY A 118 13.26 28.84 -1.09
CA GLY A 118 13.81 30.17 -0.79
C GLY A 118 13.36 30.78 0.55
N GLU A 119 12.56 30.07 1.35
CA GLU A 119 12.05 30.55 2.63
C GLU A 119 12.59 29.74 3.81
N SER A 120 12.76 30.40 4.95
CA SER A 120 13.14 29.77 6.22
C SER A 120 11.93 29.30 7.03
N SER A 121 10.79 29.97 6.89
CA SER A 121 9.56 29.69 7.63
C SER A 121 8.94 28.36 7.26
N LYS A 122 8.57 27.59 8.28
CA LYS A 122 7.82 26.35 8.14
C LYS A 122 6.36 26.58 8.46
N PHE A 123 5.49 25.84 7.79
CA PHE A 123 4.04 25.89 7.95
C PHE A 123 3.53 24.53 8.39
N THR A 124 2.69 24.49 9.41
CA THR A 124 2.05 23.24 9.85
C THR A 124 1.11 22.72 8.78
N ALA A 125 1.21 21.43 8.49
CA ALA A 125 0.34 20.73 7.56
C ALA A 125 -0.37 19.56 8.25
N SER A 126 -1.47 19.11 7.65
CA SER A 126 -2.23 17.93 8.09
C SER A 126 -2.53 17.02 6.91
N VAL A 127 -2.61 15.70 7.15
CA VAL A 127 -3.02 14.75 6.11
C VAL A 127 -4.52 14.88 5.88
N ARG A 128 -4.91 15.23 4.66
CA ARG A 128 -6.32 15.33 4.25
C ARG A 128 -6.84 14.03 3.65
N TYR A 129 -5.97 13.31 2.94
CA TYR A 129 -6.28 12.02 2.33
C TYR A 129 -5.00 11.22 2.07
N ILE A 130 -5.06 9.90 2.17
CA ILE A 130 -3.92 9.04 1.92
C ILE A 130 -4.37 7.73 1.30
N SER A 131 -3.67 7.28 0.27
CA SER A 131 -3.85 5.96 -0.33
C SER A 131 -2.48 5.38 -0.56
N ALA A 132 -2.19 4.31 0.15
CA ALA A 132 -0.89 3.72 0.12
C ALA A 132 -0.77 2.55 -0.87
N ASP A 133 -1.91 2.05 -1.36
CA ASP A 133 -1.96 1.18 -2.55
C ASP A 133 -1.38 1.85 -3.80
N CYS A 134 -1.49 3.18 -3.93
CA CYS A 134 -0.89 3.95 -5.03
C CYS A 134 0.17 4.95 -4.55
N ASP A 135 0.59 4.87 -3.29
CA ASP A 135 1.60 5.75 -2.67
C ASP A 135 1.37 7.26 -2.87
N LEU A 136 0.14 7.73 -2.67
CA LEU A 136 -0.24 9.16 -2.76
C LEU A 136 -0.87 9.68 -1.47
N ALA A 137 -0.55 10.92 -1.11
CA ALA A 137 -1.17 11.64 -0.02
C ALA A 137 -1.48 13.09 -0.39
N LEU A 138 -2.60 13.59 0.12
CA LEU A 138 -2.98 14.99 0.09
C LEU A 138 -2.72 15.63 1.45
N LEU A 139 -2.02 16.75 1.45
CA LEU A 139 -1.80 17.57 2.65
C LEU A 139 -2.58 18.88 2.56
N HIS A 140 -2.97 19.39 3.72
CA HIS A 140 -3.64 20.68 3.86
C HIS A 140 -2.84 21.61 4.78
N VAL A 141 -2.69 22.87 4.37
CA VAL A 141 -2.06 23.94 5.15
C VAL A 141 -3.12 25.01 5.41
N GLU A 142 -3.43 25.25 6.69
CA GLU A 142 -4.46 26.21 7.08
C GLU A 142 -4.03 27.65 6.83
N ASP A 143 -2.76 27.96 7.16
CA ASP A 143 -2.17 29.30 7.12
C ASP A 143 -2.31 29.95 5.73
N PRO A 144 -3.09 31.04 5.59
CA PRO A 144 -3.28 31.72 4.31
C PRO A 144 -2.00 32.31 3.70
N SER A 145 -1.01 32.67 4.51
CA SER A 145 0.24 33.28 4.04
C SER A 145 1.09 32.30 3.23
N PHE A 146 0.96 31.00 3.49
CA PHE A 146 1.53 29.94 2.66
C PHE A 146 0.98 30.00 1.21
N TRP A 147 -0.30 30.30 1.04
CA TRP A 147 -0.96 30.28 -0.26
C TRP A 147 -0.77 31.55 -1.09
N ALA A 148 -0.38 32.67 -0.46
CA ALA A 148 -0.17 33.95 -1.13
C ALA A 148 0.96 33.87 -2.19
N GLU A 149 2.11 33.28 -1.84
CA GLU A 149 3.28 33.16 -2.73
C GLU A 149 3.37 31.81 -3.46
N ALA A 150 2.48 30.86 -3.13
CA ALA A 150 2.41 29.56 -3.77
C ALA A 150 1.91 29.64 -5.23
N ALA A 151 2.43 28.79 -6.10
CA ALA A 151 1.98 28.66 -7.49
C ALA A 151 1.39 27.27 -7.78
N GLU A 152 0.30 27.20 -8.56
CA GLU A 152 -0.18 25.94 -9.12
C GLU A 152 0.63 25.56 -10.35
N LEU A 153 0.75 24.26 -10.60
CA LEU A 153 1.35 23.71 -11.82
C LEU A 153 0.27 23.23 -12.77
N GLU A 154 0.57 23.30 -14.06
CA GLU A 154 -0.26 22.72 -15.10
C GLU A 154 0.09 21.24 -15.27
N PHE A 155 -0.92 20.43 -15.57
CA PHE A 155 -0.81 18.98 -15.69
C PHE A 155 -1.00 18.55 -17.15
N ALA A 156 -0.19 17.59 -17.60
CA ALA A 156 -0.31 17.04 -18.94
C ALA A 156 -1.66 16.35 -19.12
N GLY A 157 -2.30 16.57 -20.28
CA GLY A 157 -3.62 15.98 -20.58
C GLY A 157 -4.79 16.57 -19.79
N VAL A 158 -4.57 17.62 -18.99
CA VAL A 158 -5.62 18.31 -18.23
C VAL A 158 -5.88 19.67 -18.89
N SER A 159 -7.13 19.96 -19.25
CA SER A 159 -7.47 21.24 -19.89
C SER A 159 -7.16 22.42 -18.96
N SER A 160 -6.42 23.41 -19.47
CA SER A 160 -6.07 24.67 -18.80
C SER A 160 -7.23 25.67 -18.78
N VAL A 161 -8.39 25.25 -18.27
CA VAL A 161 -9.52 26.17 -18.11
C VAL A 161 -9.39 26.91 -16.79
N ASN A 162 -8.81 28.11 -16.84
CA ASN A 162 -8.78 29.06 -15.73
C ASN A 162 -10.09 29.87 -15.68
N ASP A 163 -11.20 29.18 -15.39
CA ASP A 163 -12.44 29.85 -14.98
C ASP A 163 -12.57 29.78 -13.45
N ALA A 164 -12.65 30.93 -12.78
CA ALA A 164 -12.89 31.01 -11.34
C ALA A 164 -14.22 30.36 -10.92
N LYS A 165 -15.17 30.21 -11.85
CA LYS A 165 -16.43 29.48 -11.67
C LYS A 165 -16.36 28.01 -12.13
N GLY A 166 -15.27 27.61 -12.76
CA GLY A 166 -15.04 26.26 -13.27
C GLY A 166 -14.70 25.23 -12.20
N PRO A 167 -14.53 23.95 -12.59
CA PRO A 167 -14.09 22.89 -11.70
C PRO A 167 -12.67 23.18 -11.17
N SER A 168 -12.42 22.82 -9.90
CA SER A 168 -11.09 22.94 -9.28
C SER A 168 -10.05 22.05 -9.98
N THR A 169 -8.76 22.31 -9.76
CA THR A 169 -7.66 21.52 -10.36
C THR A 169 -7.80 20.04 -10.02
N VAL A 170 -8.16 19.71 -8.77
CA VAL A 170 -8.48 18.33 -8.34
C VAL A 170 -9.58 17.69 -9.19
N HIS A 171 -10.67 18.41 -9.46
CA HIS A 171 -11.78 17.91 -10.26
C HIS A 171 -11.41 17.74 -11.74
N ARG A 172 -10.56 18.63 -12.28
CA ARG A 172 -10.07 18.53 -13.66
C ARG A 172 -9.16 17.31 -13.84
N ILE A 173 -8.24 17.05 -12.92
CA ILE A 173 -7.38 15.86 -12.96
C ILE A 173 -8.21 14.59 -12.78
N ALA A 174 -9.17 14.58 -11.86
CA ALA A 174 -10.05 13.42 -11.63
C ALA A 174 -10.89 13.03 -12.86
N ALA A 175 -11.13 13.96 -13.79
CA ALA A 175 -11.84 13.72 -15.04
C ALA A 175 -10.97 13.15 -16.17
N VAL A 176 -9.65 13.04 -15.98
CA VAL A 176 -8.74 12.45 -16.97
C VAL A 176 -9.03 10.96 -17.12
N ASP A 177 -9.00 10.50 -18.38
CA ASP A 177 -9.16 9.08 -18.72
C ASP A 177 -7.91 8.26 -18.36
N TYR A 178 -7.91 6.97 -18.69
CA TYR A 178 -6.83 6.06 -18.30
C TYR A 178 -5.55 6.17 -19.16
N ILE A 179 -5.54 7.03 -20.19
CA ILE A 179 -4.37 7.28 -21.06
C ILE A 179 -3.89 8.74 -21.04
N GLY A 180 -4.71 9.66 -20.54
CA GLY A 180 -4.46 11.08 -20.57
C GLY A 180 -3.23 11.47 -19.75
N GLY A 181 -2.45 12.40 -20.31
CA GLY A 181 -1.26 12.93 -19.66
C GLY A 181 -0.06 11.99 -19.61
N LEU A 182 -0.13 10.80 -20.21
CA LEU A 182 1.03 9.92 -20.31
C LEU A 182 2.02 10.43 -21.36
N PRO A 183 3.33 10.45 -21.04
CA PRO A 183 4.34 10.90 -21.98
C PRO A 183 4.59 9.83 -23.06
N SER A 184 5.38 10.20 -24.05
CA SER A 184 5.94 9.24 -25.02
C SER A 184 7.30 8.74 -24.54
N LEU A 185 7.70 7.55 -25.00
CA LEU A 185 9.07 7.06 -24.80
C LEU A 185 10.07 8.07 -25.38
N GLN A 186 11.23 8.18 -24.74
CA GLN A 186 12.31 9.14 -25.06
C GLN A 186 11.97 10.63 -24.86
N GLN A 187 10.77 10.96 -24.37
CA GLN A 187 10.45 12.35 -24.02
C GLN A 187 11.28 12.80 -22.82
N ASN A 188 11.86 14.00 -22.91
CA ASN A 188 12.64 14.58 -21.83
C ASN A 188 11.77 14.79 -20.58
N ILE A 189 12.34 14.45 -19.42
CA ILE A 189 11.66 14.56 -18.15
C ILE A 189 12.58 15.14 -17.09
N ARG A 190 12.02 15.99 -16.23
CA ARG A 190 12.73 16.59 -15.09
C ARG A 190 12.00 16.29 -13.81
N VAL A 191 12.71 15.81 -12.79
CA VAL A 191 12.18 15.63 -11.44
C VAL A 191 12.70 16.75 -10.56
N VAL A 192 11.80 17.42 -9.83
CA VAL A 192 12.15 18.52 -8.94
C VAL A 192 11.79 18.14 -7.52
N GLY A 193 12.73 18.30 -6.58
CA GLY A 193 12.50 17.95 -5.19
C GLY A 193 13.59 18.44 -4.26
N TYR A 194 13.62 17.88 -3.05
CA TYR A 194 14.61 18.17 -2.02
C TYR A 194 15.31 16.87 -1.63
N PRO A 195 16.61 16.71 -1.94
CA PRO A 195 17.33 15.50 -1.62
C PRO A 195 17.47 15.35 -0.10
N TRP A 196 17.58 14.11 0.36
CA TRP A 196 17.84 13.83 1.76
C TRP A 196 19.11 14.54 2.27
N GLY A 197 19.06 15.08 3.48
CA GLY A 197 20.15 15.85 4.09
C GLY A 197 20.36 17.26 3.53
N GLY A 198 19.76 17.61 2.40
CA GLY A 198 19.88 18.92 1.75
C GLY A 198 18.66 19.80 1.94
N ASP A 199 18.86 21.11 2.12
CA ASP A 199 17.78 22.11 2.23
C ASP A 199 17.51 22.86 0.93
N GLN A 200 18.37 22.66 -0.08
CA GLN A 200 18.24 23.25 -1.40
C GLN A 200 17.44 22.36 -2.34
N VAL A 201 16.78 22.97 -3.31
CA VAL A 201 16.10 22.24 -4.39
C VAL A 201 17.14 21.49 -5.24
N SER A 202 16.81 20.27 -5.61
CA SER A 202 17.49 19.45 -6.61
C SER A 202 16.61 19.26 -7.83
N ILE A 203 17.23 19.27 -9.01
CA ILE A 203 16.59 18.99 -10.29
C ILE A 203 17.40 17.87 -10.95
N THR A 204 16.78 16.73 -11.18
CA THR A 204 17.36 15.65 -11.98
C THR A 204 16.65 15.59 -13.33
N SER A 205 17.38 15.20 -14.39
CA SER A 205 16.85 15.18 -15.75
C SER A 205 17.24 13.87 -16.44
N GLY A 206 16.36 13.40 -17.31
CA GLY A 206 16.55 12.21 -18.13
C GLY A 206 15.46 12.14 -19.19
N VAL A 207 15.11 10.94 -19.60
CA VAL A 207 14.03 10.63 -20.53
C VAL A 207 13.11 9.56 -19.98
N VAL A 208 11.94 9.44 -20.58
CA VAL A 208 11.01 8.33 -20.33
C VAL A 208 11.56 7.07 -21.00
N SER A 209 12.00 6.11 -20.19
CA SER A 209 12.61 4.86 -20.65
C SER A 209 11.58 3.77 -20.94
N ARG A 210 10.53 3.68 -20.11
CA ARG A 210 9.49 2.65 -20.23
C ARG A 210 8.19 3.12 -19.56
N ILE A 211 7.06 2.62 -20.03
CA ILE A 211 5.79 2.67 -19.31
C ILE A 211 5.28 1.23 -19.22
N ASP A 212 5.22 0.68 -18.01
CA ASP A 212 4.87 -0.72 -17.79
C ASP A 212 4.18 -0.90 -16.44
N SER A 213 3.60 -2.08 -16.24
CA SER A 213 3.01 -2.51 -14.98
C SER A 213 4.12 -2.69 -13.95
N SER A 214 4.03 -1.95 -12.85
CA SER A 214 4.89 -2.07 -11.68
C SER A 214 4.06 -2.50 -10.47
N PRO A 215 4.60 -3.33 -9.55
CA PRO A 215 3.99 -3.51 -8.25
C PRO A 215 4.01 -2.16 -7.53
N TYR A 216 2.83 -1.65 -7.19
CA TYR A 216 2.72 -0.50 -6.30
C TYR A 216 2.43 -1.02 -4.94
N GLY A 217 3.29 -0.71 -3.98
CA GLY A 217 2.94 -0.74 -2.59
C GLY A 217 2.43 -2.10 -2.07
N GLY A 218 1.18 -2.48 -2.31
CA GLY A 218 0.58 -3.74 -1.90
C GLY A 218 0.97 -4.95 -2.75
N VAL A 219 0.77 -6.13 -2.17
CA VAL A 219 1.12 -7.44 -2.75
C VAL A 219 0.29 -7.78 -3.99
N ASP A 220 -0.90 -7.18 -4.13
CA ASP A 220 -1.91 -7.53 -5.14
C ASP A 220 -2.28 -6.33 -6.05
N VAL A 221 -1.52 -5.22 -6.01
CA VAL A 221 -1.79 -3.98 -6.77
C VAL A 221 -0.68 -3.77 -7.81
N HIS A 222 -1.06 -3.72 -9.09
CA HIS A 222 -0.14 -3.71 -10.23
C HIS A 222 -0.59 -2.62 -11.21
N LEU A 223 -0.07 -1.42 -10.98
CA LEU A 223 -0.46 -0.22 -11.72
C LEU A 223 0.64 0.16 -12.71
N ILE A 224 0.29 0.97 -13.69
CA ILE A 224 1.31 1.54 -14.58
C ILE A 224 2.23 2.48 -13.78
N ALA A 225 3.53 2.35 -14.01
CA ALA A 225 4.53 3.33 -13.62
C ALA A 225 5.26 3.82 -14.88
N ILE A 226 5.71 5.08 -14.84
CA ILE A 226 6.65 5.60 -15.84
C ILE A 226 8.06 5.40 -15.29
N GLN A 227 8.87 4.60 -15.98
CA GLN A 227 10.28 4.45 -15.70
C GLN A 227 11.08 5.54 -16.43
N ILE A 228 12.05 6.11 -15.75
CA ILE A 228 12.95 7.15 -16.27
C ILE A 228 14.41 6.77 -16.03
N ASP A 229 15.31 7.30 -16.85
CA ASP A 229 16.77 7.19 -16.68
C ASP A 229 17.38 8.39 -15.91
N ALA A 230 16.56 9.05 -15.08
CA ALA A 230 17.02 10.10 -14.18
C ALA A 230 17.13 9.56 -12.75
N ALA A 231 18.13 10.02 -12.02
CA ALA A 231 18.27 9.70 -10.61
C ALA A 231 17.06 10.20 -9.81
N VAL A 232 16.42 9.28 -9.07
CA VAL A 232 15.41 9.57 -8.05
C VAL A 232 16.00 9.08 -6.73
N ASN A 233 16.42 10.02 -5.90
CA ASN A 233 17.05 9.73 -4.61
C ASN A 233 16.05 9.96 -3.47
N PRO A 234 16.26 9.34 -2.29
CA PRO A 234 15.50 9.66 -1.09
C PRO A 234 15.41 11.18 -0.86
N GLY A 235 14.21 11.65 -0.53
CA GLY A 235 13.89 13.07 -0.39
C GLY A 235 13.21 13.69 -1.62
N ASN A 236 13.61 13.33 -2.84
CA ASN A 236 12.95 13.83 -4.07
C ASN A 236 11.57 13.20 -4.29
N SER A 237 11.31 12.04 -3.66
CA SER A 237 10.00 11.40 -3.66
C SER A 237 8.90 12.37 -3.18
N GLY A 238 7.80 12.39 -3.92
CA GLY A 238 6.65 13.26 -3.74
C GLY A 238 6.73 14.57 -4.54
N GLY A 239 7.90 14.87 -5.12
CA GLY A 239 8.10 16.00 -6.02
C GLY A 239 7.50 15.78 -7.42
N PRO A 240 7.22 16.85 -8.18
CA PRO A 240 6.65 16.74 -9.51
C PRO A 240 7.68 16.25 -10.53
N ALA A 241 7.21 15.43 -11.47
CA ALA A 241 7.92 15.10 -12.69
C ALA A 241 7.32 15.87 -13.87
N LEU A 242 8.17 16.57 -14.62
CA LEU A 242 7.79 17.54 -15.64
C LEU A 242 8.26 17.10 -17.03
N CYS A 243 7.33 17.05 -17.99
CA CYS A 243 7.62 16.99 -19.42
C CYS A 243 7.09 18.29 -20.05
N ASP A 244 7.93 19.00 -20.81
CA ASP A 244 7.55 20.28 -21.43
C ASP A 244 6.95 21.29 -20.42
N ASN A 245 7.48 21.28 -19.19
CA ASN A 245 7.03 22.08 -18.03
C ASN A 245 5.62 21.73 -17.49
N LEU A 246 4.99 20.68 -17.98
CA LEU A 246 3.71 20.15 -17.48
C LEU A 246 3.97 18.97 -16.55
N VAL A 247 3.26 18.92 -15.42
CA VAL A 247 3.27 17.78 -14.50
C VAL A 247 2.72 16.56 -15.23
N THR A 248 3.57 15.56 -15.36
CA THR A 248 3.30 14.27 -16.01
C THR A 248 3.17 13.14 -14.97
N GLY A 249 3.59 13.43 -13.73
CA GLY A 249 3.39 12.54 -12.60
C GLY A 249 4.16 12.98 -11.36
N ILE A 250 4.28 12.07 -10.40
CA ILE A 250 4.93 12.29 -9.10
C ILE A 250 6.06 11.28 -8.93
N ALA A 251 7.27 11.73 -8.63
CA ALA A 251 8.40 10.82 -8.37
C ALA A 251 8.14 10.00 -7.10
N PHE A 252 8.36 8.69 -7.10
CA PHE A 252 8.02 7.85 -5.93
C PHE A 252 8.98 6.71 -5.60
N GLN A 253 9.79 6.22 -6.54
CA GLN A 253 10.59 5.01 -6.30
C GLN A 253 11.91 5.01 -7.09
N SER A 254 12.93 4.40 -6.50
CA SER A 254 14.14 3.92 -7.16
C SER A 254 14.28 2.41 -6.86
N LEU A 255 14.80 1.62 -7.80
CA LEU A 255 15.10 0.21 -7.56
C LEU A 255 16.45 0.11 -6.83
N SER A 256 16.49 -0.56 -5.68
CA SER A 256 17.71 -0.79 -4.88
C SER A 256 18.80 -1.56 -5.66
N GLN A 257 18.46 -2.26 -6.74
CA GLN A 257 19.38 -3.06 -7.56
C GLN A 257 19.67 -2.47 -8.96
N GLY A 258 19.23 -1.26 -9.28
CA GLY A 258 19.45 -0.64 -10.59
C GLY A 258 20.01 0.78 -10.50
N GLU A 259 21.15 1.04 -11.15
CA GLU A 259 21.69 2.40 -11.27
C GLU A 259 20.84 3.25 -12.22
N ASN A 260 20.56 4.49 -11.84
CA ASN A 260 19.83 5.48 -12.66
C ASN A 260 18.43 5.02 -13.13
N ILE A 261 17.71 4.22 -12.33
CA ILE A 261 16.32 3.86 -12.61
C ILE A 261 15.40 4.57 -11.62
N GLY A 262 14.65 5.55 -12.11
CA GLY A 262 13.60 6.21 -11.35
C GLY A 262 12.20 5.80 -11.81
N TYR A 263 11.22 5.93 -10.93
CA TYR A 263 9.81 5.75 -11.26
C TYR A 263 8.94 6.94 -10.87
N ILE A 264 7.91 7.15 -11.69
CA ILE A 264 6.93 8.21 -11.54
C ILE A 264 5.52 7.61 -11.54
N ILE A 265 4.69 8.07 -10.60
CA ILE A 265 3.26 7.81 -10.53
C ILE A 265 2.57 8.67 -11.60
N PRO A 266 1.96 8.07 -12.63
CA PRO A 266 1.45 8.84 -13.76
C PRO A 266 0.07 9.44 -13.50
N ILE A 267 -0.31 10.43 -14.32
CA ILE A 267 -1.59 11.14 -14.23
C ILE A 267 -2.82 10.22 -14.11
N PRO A 268 -2.97 9.11 -14.87
CA PRO A 268 -4.12 8.23 -14.73
C PRO A 268 -4.31 7.66 -13.31
N ILE A 269 -3.21 7.34 -12.63
CA ILE A 269 -3.25 6.83 -11.25
C ILE A 269 -3.62 7.95 -10.28
N ILE A 270 -3.04 9.14 -10.46
CA ILE A 270 -3.40 10.34 -9.68
C ILE A 270 -4.88 10.68 -9.87
N ALA A 271 -5.41 10.60 -11.10
CA ALA A 271 -6.81 10.81 -11.41
C ALA A 271 -7.71 9.80 -10.70
N HIS A 272 -7.35 8.51 -10.68
CA HIS A 272 -8.08 7.49 -9.94
C HIS A 272 -8.11 7.80 -8.43
N PHE A 273 -6.96 8.14 -7.85
CA PHE A 273 -6.85 8.55 -6.45
C PHE A 273 -7.74 9.76 -6.12
N LEU A 274 -7.71 10.81 -6.96
CA LEU A 274 -8.51 12.02 -6.76
C LEU A 274 -10.02 11.79 -6.97
N ARG A 275 -10.43 10.89 -7.87
CA ARG A 275 -11.85 10.48 -7.98
C ARG A 275 -12.37 9.89 -6.68
N ASN A 276 -11.58 9.05 -6.02
CA ASN A 276 -11.96 8.44 -4.75
C ASN A 276 -11.98 9.45 -3.61
N PHE A 277 -11.02 10.39 -3.59
CA PHE A 277 -11.04 11.54 -2.67
C PHE A 277 -12.34 12.36 -2.79
N ILE A 278 -12.73 12.72 -4.01
CA ILE A 278 -13.94 13.52 -4.27
C ILE A 278 -15.20 12.77 -3.82
N LYS A 279 -15.32 11.48 -4.18
CA LYS A 279 -16.46 10.63 -3.79
C LYS A 279 -16.66 10.58 -2.28
N GLN A 280 -15.57 10.45 -1.52
CA GLN A 280 -15.64 10.37 -0.07
C GLN A 280 -15.97 11.70 0.60
N ASN A 281 -15.44 12.82 0.12
CA ASN A 281 -15.78 14.13 0.66
C ASN A 281 -17.24 14.53 0.41
N GLY A 282 -17.89 13.95 -0.62
CA GLY A 282 -19.31 14.13 -0.90
C GLY A 282 -20.25 13.25 -0.07
N ALA A 283 -19.74 12.21 0.61
CA ALA A 283 -20.55 11.31 1.43
C ALA A 283 -20.76 11.91 2.84
N THR A 284 -22.02 12.02 3.27
CA THR A 284 -22.42 12.53 4.60
C THR A 284 -22.10 11.59 5.76
N ASP A 285 -21.59 10.38 5.48
CA ASP A 285 -21.24 9.39 6.50
C ASP A 285 -19.84 9.69 7.06
N ARG A 286 -19.79 10.66 7.97
CA ARG A 286 -18.59 11.19 8.65
C ARG A 286 -17.98 10.24 9.69
N PHE A 287 -18.02 8.92 9.49
CA PHE A 287 -17.23 8.03 10.34
C PHE A 287 -15.80 7.93 9.78
N THR A 288 -14.99 8.87 10.27
CA THR A 288 -13.56 9.15 10.06
C THR A 288 -13.22 10.11 8.92
N ALA A 289 -12.74 11.30 9.28
CA ALA A 289 -12.08 12.21 8.36
C ALA A 289 -10.78 11.56 7.84
N GLY A 290 -10.63 11.42 6.51
CA GLY A 290 -9.31 11.31 5.87
C GLY A 290 -8.85 9.97 5.29
N HIS A 291 -9.73 8.98 5.04
CA HIS A 291 -9.28 7.59 4.79
C HIS A 291 -9.82 6.93 3.49
N TYR A 292 -8.94 6.45 2.60
CA TYR A 292 -9.22 5.74 1.32
C TYR A 292 -9.88 4.34 1.49
N HIS A 293 -11.19 4.27 1.75
CA HIS A 293 -11.96 3.02 1.71
C HIS A 293 -12.09 2.31 0.33
N GLY A 294 -11.37 2.74 -0.70
CA GLY A 294 -11.66 2.44 -2.12
C GLY A 294 -10.59 1.64 -2.86
N GLY A 295 -9.95 0.65 -2.22
CA GLY A 295 -8.88 -0.22 -2.78
C GLY A 295 -9.02 -0.56 -4.27
N PHE A 296 -7.91 -0.89 -4.94
CA PHE A 296 -7.95 -1.30 -6.34
C PHE A 296 -8.75 -2.60 -6.53
N CYS A 297 -9.60 -2.63 -7.55
CA CYS A 297 -10.43 -3.79 -7.84
C CYS A 297 -9.59 -4.97 -8.34
N SER A 298 -10.04 -6.18 -8.06
CA SER A 298 -9.54 -7.37 -8.75
C SER A 298 -10.67 -8.33 -9.07
N ILE A 299 -10.45 -9.21 -10.04
CA ILE A 299 -11.35 -10.33 -10.31
C ILE A 299 -11.31 -11.33 -9.14
N GLY A 300 -10.20 -11.36 -8.38
CA GLY A 300 -10.00 -12.31 -7.29
C GLY A 300 -9.73 -13.72 -7.81
N ALA A 301 -8.94 -13.83 -8.88
CA ALA A 301 -8.57 -15.11 -9.48
C ALA A 301 -7.05 -15.20 -9.68
N PHE A 302 -6.51 -16.40 -9.50
CA PHE A 302 -5.14 -16.76 -9.87
C PHE A 302 -5.13 -17.27 -11.29
N VAL A 303 -4.13 -16.86 -12.08
CA VAL A 303 -4.13 -17.10 -13.52
C VAL A 303 -2.86 -17.81 -13.98
N GLN A 304 -3.00 -18.57 -15.07
CA GLN A 304 -1.88 -19.19 -15.75
C GLN A 304 -1.84 -18.71 -17.20
N GLU A 305 -0.64 -18.36 -17.65
CA GLU A 305 -0.34 -18.13 -19.05
C GLU A 305 -0.62 -19.39 -19.90
N LEU A 306 -1.10 -19.15 -21.12
CA LEU A 306 -1.66 -20.20 -21.98
C LEU A 306 -0.82 -20.41 -23.25
N HIS A 307 0.50 -20.43 -23.13
CA HIS A 307 1.41 -20.66 -24.26
C HIS A 307 1.48 -22.12 -24.71
N ASN A 308 1.28 -23.07 -23.80
CA ASN A 308 1.49 -24.49 -24.08
C ASN A 308 0.38 -25.08 -24.98
N SER A 309 0.74 -25.50 -26.19
CA SER A 309 -0.21 -26.06 -27.17
C SER A 309 -0.92 -27.34 -26.68
N SER A 310 -0.28 -28.18 -25.87
CA SER A 310 -0.92 -29.38 -25.31
C SER A 310 -2.00 -29.02 -24.30
N LEU A 311 -1.73 -28.03 -23.44
CA LEU A 311 -2.72 -27.48 -22.51
C LEU A 311 -3.91 -26.88 -23.27
N ARG A 312 -3.64 -26.07 -24.30
CA ARG A 312 -4.70 -25.48 -25.15
C ARG A 312 -5.58 -26.54 -25.79
N LYS A 313 -4.98 -27.57 -26.40
CA LYS A 313 -5.72 -28.70 -26.98
C LYS A 313 -6.55 -29.44 -25.94
N LYS A 314 -6.00 -29.67 -24.74
CA LYS A 314 -6.72 -30.32 -23.63
C LYS A 314 -7.94 -29.51 -23.18
N LEU A 315 -7.83 -28.18 -23.17
CA LEU A 315 -8.91 -27.25 -22.84
C LEU A 315 -9.86 -26.97 -24.02
N MET A 316 -9.63 -27.58 -25.18
CA MET A 316 -10.39 -27.38 -26.42
C MET A 316 -10.34 -25.92 -26.91
N VAL A 317 -9.22 -25.23 -26.67
CA VAL A 317 -8.96 -23.87 -27.16
C VAL A 317 -8.25 -23.97 -28.50
N SER A 318 -8.78 -23.28 -29.52
CA SER A 318 -8.17 -23.19 -30.85
C SER A 318 -6.80 -22.51 -30.80
N GLU A 319 -5.87 -22.93 -31.65
CA GLU A 319 -4.55 -22.28 -31.79
C GLU A 319 -4.65 -20.79 -32.21
N LYS A 320 -5.77 -20.39 -32.82
CA LYS A 320 -6.07 -18.99 -33.20
C LYS A 320 -6.64 -18.14 -32.07
N THR A 321 -7.06 -18.77 -30.97
CA THR A 321 -7.71 -18.08 -29.85
C THR A 321 -6.72 -17.91 -28.71
N SER A 322 -6.41 -16.67 -28.35
CA SER A 322 -5.57 -16.36 -27.20
C SER A 322 -6.40 -16.16 -25.93
N GLY A 323 -5.77 -16.31 -24.77
CA GLY A 323 -6.42 -16.09 -23.49
C GLY A 323 -5.57 -16.52 -22.30
N ILE A 324 -6.13 -16.43 -21.11
CA ILE A 324 -5.51 -16.90 -19.85
C ILE A 324 -6.37 -17.94 -19.18
N LEU A 325 -5.74 -18.90 -18.50
CA LEU A 325 -6.43 -19.93 -17.74
C LEU A 325 -6.65 -19.46 -16.30
N LEU A 326 -7.87 -19.55 -15.79
CA LEU A 326 -8.13 -19.36 -14.37
C LEU A 326 -7.76 -20.62 -13.62
N LEU A 327 -6.84 -20.54 -12.66
CA LEU A 327 -6.43 -21.67 -11.84
C LEU A 327 -7.32 -21.83 -10.60
N ASP A 328 -7.68 -20.71 -10.02
CA ASP A 328 -8.30 -20.65 -8.71
C ASP A 328 -9.04 -19.32 -8.56
N ILE A 329 -10.13 -19.32 -7.79
CA ILE A 329 -10.98 -18.15 -7.60
C ILE A 329 -11.19 -17.99 -6.10
N LEU A 330 -10.97 -16.78 -5.60
CA LEU A 330 -11.17 -16.44 -4.20
C LEU A 330 -12.66 -16.67 -3.85
N PRO A 331 -12.97 -17.51 -2.84
CA PRO A 331 -14.35 -17.83 -2.48
C PRO A 331 -15.21 -16.62 -2.11
N THR A 332 -14.57 -15.57 -1.59
CA THR A 332 -15.23 -14.32 -1.18
C THR A 332 -15.32 -13.29 -2.31
N SER A 333 -14.67 -13.52 -3.45
CA SER A 333 -14.80 -12.64 -4.61
C SER A 333 -16.16 -12.79 -5.26
N ARG A 334 -16.68 -11.71 -5.86
CA ARG A 334 -17.94 -11.79 -6.64
C ARG A 334 -17.79 -12.60 -7.92
N ALA A 335 -16.59 -12.67 -8.47
CA ALA A 335 -16.30 -13.48 -9.64
C ALA A 335 -16.59 -14.98 -9.43
N SER A 336 -16.53 -15.47 -8.19
CA SER A 336 -16.87 -16.87 -7.85
C SER A 336 -18.30 -17.28 -8.20
N GLN A 337 -19.21 -16.32 -8.42
CA GLN A 337 -20.59 -16.59 -8.83
C GLN A 337 -20.72 -16.86 -10.34
N PHE A 338 -19.72 -16.42 -11.13
CA PHE A 338 -19.79 -16.39 -12.59
C PHE A 338 -18.68 -17.21 -13.26
N LEU A 339 -17.51 -17.25 -12.64
CA LEU A 339 -16.31 -17.92 -13.13
C LEU A 339 -16.07 -19.23 -12.37
N GLU A 340 -15.48 -20.20 -13.05
CA GLU A 340 -15.05 -21.48 -12.49
C GLU A 340 -13.54 -21.67 -12.71
N PRO A 341 -12.84 -22.41 -11.81
CA PRO A 341 -11.50 -22.89 -12.11
C PRO A 341 -11.48 -23.64 -13.45
N PHE A 342 -10.42 -23.42 -14.21
CA PHE A 342 -10.19 -23.90 -15.56
C PHE A 342 -11.02 -23.26 -16.69
N ASP A 343 -11.72 -22.17 -16.41
CA ASP A 343 -12.18 -21.28 -17.48
C ASP A 343 -11.00 -20.61 -18.17
N VAL A 344 -11.12 -20.42 -19.48
CA VAL A 344 -10.16 -19.63 -20.27
C VAL A 344 -10.77 -18.29 -20.62
N VAL A 345 -10.23 -17.19 -20.08
CA VAL A 345 -10.67 -15.83 -20.40
C VAL A 345 -9.98 -15.38 -21.68
N THR A 346 -10.77 -15.06 -22.70
CA THR A 346 -10.30 -14.69 -24.04
C THR A 346 -10.42 -13.21 -24.35
N THR A 347 -11.41 -12.53 -23.76
CA THR A 347 -11.60 -11.08 -23.88
C THR A 347 -12.10 -10.49 -22.57
N ILE A 348 -11.79 -9.20 -22.36
CA ILE A 348 -12.26 -8.38 -21.24
C ILE A 348 -12.71 -7.04 -21.83
N ASP A 349 -13.96 -6.62 -21.61
CA ASP A 349 -14.56 -5.40 -22.18
C ASP A 349 -14.29 -5.26 -23.71
N ALA A 350 -14.52 -6.35 -24.46
CA ALA A 350 -14.25 -6.46 -25.90
C ALA A 350 -12.77 -6.31 -26.34
N HIS A 351 -11.83 -6.24 -25.40
CA HIS A 351 -10.41 -6.20 -25.69
C HIS A 351 -9.80 -7.61 -25.62
N PRO A 352 -9.12 -8.09 -26.67
CA PRO A 352 -8.52 -9.43 -26.68
C PRO A 352 -7.40 -9.61 -25.66
N MET A 353 -7.45 -10.75 -24.96
CA MET A 353 -6.43 -11.20 -24.02
C MET A 353 -5.32 -11.98 -24.74
N GLY A 354 -4.07 -11.71 -24.39
CA GLY A 354 -2.93 -12.53 -24.84
C GLY A 354 -2.70 -13.77 -23.99
N ASN A 355 -1.92 -14.70 -24.52
CA ASN A 355 -1.50 -15.91 -23.78
C ASN A 355 -0.56 -15.59 -22.61
N ASP A 356 0.00 -14.38 -22.59
CA ASP A 356 0.95 -13.81 -21.64
C ASP A 356 0.27 -12.94 -20.56
N ALA A 357 -1.07 -13.03 -20.44
CA ALA A 357 -1.86 -12.21 -19.52
C ALA A 357 -1.74 -10.69 -19.76
N THR A 358 -1.51 -10.28 -21.02
CA THR A 358 -1.47 -8.86 -21.40
C THR A 358 -2.55 -8.49 -22.42
N MET A 359 -2.88 -7.21 -22.47
CA MET A 359 -3.83 -6.60 -23.40
C MET A 359 -3.17 -5.40 -24.10
N LYS A 360 -3.64 -5.06 -25.30
CA LYS A 360 -3.06 -3.94 -26.07
C LYS A 360 -3.23 -2.61 -25.33
N PHE A 361 -2.16 -1.81 -25.30
CA PHE A 361 -2.11 -0.50 -24.68
C PHE A 361 -1.18 0.43 -25.47
N ARG A 362 -1.70 1.48 -26.11
CA ARG A 362 -0.91 2.48 -26.89
C ARG A 362 0.07 1.89 -27.92
N GLY A 363 -0.28 0.77 -28.56
CA GLY A 363 0.60 0.06 -29.51
C GLY A 363 1.52 -0.97 -28.85
N GLU A 364 1.66 -0.92 -27.54
CA GLU A 364 2.34 -1.89 -26.68
C GLU A 364 1.34 -2.86 -26.05
N ARG A 365 1.81 -3.65 -25.07
CA ARG A 365 1.00 -4.57 -24.28
C ARG A 365 1.23 -4.33 -22.79
N LEU A 366 0.17 -4.42 -21.99
CA LEU A 366 0.20 -4.22 -20.55
C LEU A 366 -0.54 -5.35 -19.85
N ARG A 367 -0.11 -5.72 -18.64
CA ARG A 367 -0.82 -6.72 -17.82
C ARG A 367 -2.29 -6.36 -17.67
N PHE A 368 -3.17 -7.35 -17.85
CA PHE A 368 -4.62 -7.15 -17.80
C PHE A 368 -5.11 -6.59 -16.44
N ALA A 369 -4.38 -6.93 -15.36
CA ALA A 369 -4.70 -6.50 -14.00
C ALA A 369 -4.86 -4.98 -13.90
N HIS A 370 -4.03 -4.19 -14.60
CA HIS A 370 -4.14 -2.74 -14.62
C HIS A 370 -5.53 -2.27 -15.06
N PHE A 371 -6.06 -2.82 -16.16
CA PHE A 371 -7.36 -2.42 -16.71
C PHE A 371 -8.51 -2.69 -15.73
N ILE A 372 -8.45 -3.80 -14.99
CA ILE A 372 -9.41 -4.13 -13.94
C ILE A 372 -9.25 -3.21 -12.73
N GLN A 373 -8.02 -2.97 -12.29
CA GLN A 373 -7.70 -2.16 -11.12
C GLN A 373 -8.14 -0.69 -11.32
N MET A 374 -8.10 -0.17 -12.55
CA MET A 374 -8.55 1.20 -12.84
C MET A 374 -10.08 1.40 -12.78
N LYS A 375 -10.87 0.34 -12.70
CA LYS A 375 -12.33 0.36 -12.53
C LYS A 375 -12.73 0.58 -11.07
N ASN A 376 -14.00 0.83 -10.81
CA ASN A 376 -14.54 1.02 -9.46
C ASN A 376 -15.15 -0.27 -8.91
N PRO A 377 -15.21 -0.43 -7.58
CA PRO A 377 -15.97 -1.50 -6.97
C PRO A 377 -17.42 -1.42 -7.42
N ARG A 378 -18.06 -2.58 -7.67
CA ARG A 378 -19.41 -2.72 -8.26
C ARG A 378 -19.49 -2.49 -9.78
N ASP A 379 -18.43 -2.04 -10.45
CA ASP A 379 -18.43 -2.02 -11.90
C ASP A 379 -18.51 -3.47 -12.42
N THR A 380 -19.23 -3.66 -13.52
CA THR A 380 -19.32 -4.95 -14.21
C THR A 380 -18.41 -4.95 -15.42
N VAL A 381 -17.71 -6.06 -15.63
CA VAL A 381 -16.82 -6.28 -16.76
C VAL A 381 -17.31 -7.45 -17.58
N ALA A 382 -17.52 -7.24 -18.87
CA ALA A 382 -17.95 -8.29 -19.78
C ALA A 382 -16.73 -9.15 -20.17
N MET A 383 -16.80 -10.46 -19.94
CA MET A 383 -15.72 -11.39 -20.25
C MET A 383 -16.22 -12.48 -21.19
N GLU A 384 -15.53 -12.70 -22.31
CA GLU A 384 -15.74 -13.90 -23.11
C GLU A 384 -14.82 -15.00 -22.60
N ILE A 385 -15.42 -16.12 -22.21
CA ILE A 385 -14.73 -17.27 -21.66
C ILE A 385 -14.96 -18.52 -22.52
N ILE A 386 -14.03 -19.46 -22.42
CA ILE A 386 -14.21 -20.83 -22.90
C ILE A 386 -14.28 -21.75 -21.69
N ARG A 387 -15.46 -22.34 -21.45
CA ARG A 387 -15.70 -23.34 -20.41
C ARG A 387 -15.95 -24.68 -21.06
N ARG A 388 -15.06 -25.66 -20.82
CA ARG A 388 -15.16 -27.03 -21.38
C ARG A 388 -15.38 -27.03 -22.90
N GLY A 389 -14.64 -26.17 -23.61
CA GLY A 389 -14.70 -26.02 -25.07
C GLY A 389 -15.90 -25.22 -25.61
N LYS A 390 -16.79 -24.72 -24.75
CA LYS A 390 -17.92 -23.86 -25.16
C LYS A 390 -17.60 -22.40 -24.86
N SER A 391 -17.73 -21.55 -25.87
CA SER A 391 -17.64 -20.09 -25.72
C SER A 391 -18.91 -19.54 -25.09
N MET A 392 -18.76 -18.61 -24.15
CA MET A 392 -19.85 -17.86 -23.55
C MET A 392 -19.38 -16.51 -23.04
N THR A 393 -20.32 -15.59 -22.85
CA THR A 393 -20.08 -14.28 -22.25
C THR A 393 -20.62 -14.28 -20.83
N VAL A 394 -19.83 -13.78 -19.91
CA VAL A 394 -20.20 -13.62 -18.49
C VAL A 394 -19.92 -12.18 -18.06
N ASP A 395 -20.86 -11.62 -17.31
CA ASP A 395 -20.77 -10.29 -16.74
C ASP A 395 -20.29 -10.41 -15.30
N VAL A 396 -19.03 -10.04 -15.06
CA VAL A 396 -18.38 -10.22 -13.77
C VAL A 396 -18.39 -8.90 -13.00
N GLU A 397 -19.06 -8.88 -11.85
CA GLU A 397 -19.02 -7.76 -10.93
C GLU A 397 -17.68 -7.70 -10.19
N LEU A 398 -17.04 -6.54 -10.20
CA LEU A 398 -15.76 -6.31 -9.54
C LEU A 398 -15.92 -5.98 -8.05
N SER A 399 -14.96 -6.45 -7.26
CA SER A 399 -14.83 -6.14 -5.84
C SER A 399 -13.38 -5.90 -5.44
N VAL A 400 -13.20 -5.21 -4.32
CA VAL A 400 -11.92 -5.24 -3.60
C VAL A 400 -11.88 -6.57 -2.85
N ASN A 401 -10.82 -7.35 -3.06
CA ASN A 401 -10.67 -8.68 -2.47
C ASN A 401 -9.55 -8.65 -1.41
N PRO A 402 -9.88 -8.65 -0.11
CA PRO A 402 -8.87 -8.56 0.94
C PRO A 402 -8.04 -9.84 1.06
N SER A 403 -6.75 -9.68 1.31
CA SER A 403 -5.84 -10.77 1.66
C SER A 403 -6.06 -11.24 3.11
N LEU A 404 -5.91 -12.54 3.38
CA LEU A 404 -6.10 -13.12 4.72
C LEU A 404 -5.10 -12.55 5.75
N VAL A 405 -3.87 -12.33 5.31
CA VAL A 405 -2.87 -11.56 6.06
C VAL A 405 -2.82 -10.17 5.43
N PRO A 406 -3.56 -9.19 5.96
CA PRO A 406 -3.67 -7.90 5.33
C PRO A 406 -2.34 -7.16 5.37
N ASN A 407 -2.04 -6.52 4.24
CA ASN A 407 -0.90 -5.64 4.10
C ASN A 407 -1.27 -4.24 4.59
N HIS A 408 -1.23 -4.06 5.91
CA HIS A 408 -1.57 -2.77 6.49
C HIS A 408 -0.45 -1.74 6.42
N LEU A 409 0.75 -2.10 5.93
CA LEU A 409 1.86 -1.17 5.72
C LEU A 409 1.44 0.02 4.86
N LEU A 410 0.49 -0.25 3.98
CA LEU A 410 0.03 0.64 2.95
C LEU A 410 -1.49 0.76 2.93
N SER A 411 -2.08 0.63 4.11
CA SER A 411 -3.47 1.01 4.32
C SER A 411 -3.51 2.16 5.30
N GLU A 412 -4.63 2.89 5.32
CA GLU A 412 -4.92 3.89 6.36
C GLU A 412 -4.69 3.37 7.80
N ARG A 413 -4.79 2.04 7.98
CA ARG A 413 -4.60 1.37 9.26
C ARG A 413 -3.15 1.26 9.74
N TYR A 414 -2.16 1.65 8.92
CA TYR A 414 -0.77 1.63 9.37
C TYR A 414 -0.55 2.52 10.60
N CYS A 415 -1.29 3.63 10.68
CA CYS A 415 -1.22 4.56 11.81
C CYS A 415 -2.18 4.19 12.95
N GLU A 416 -3.11 3.27 12.71
CA GLU A 416 -4.02 2.77 13.73
C GLU A 416 -3.28 1.83 14.68
N LYS A 417 -3.60 1.93 15.97
CA LYS A 417 -3.09 0.96 16.94
C LYS A 417 -3.63 -0.43 16.58
N PRO A 418 -2.78 -1.47 16.54
CA PRO A 418 -3.25 -2.81 16.24
C PRO A 418 -4.29 -3.25 17.28
N LYS A 419 -5.36 -3.89 16.82
CA LYS A 419 -6.38 -4.44 17.69
C LYS A 419 -5.80 -5.62 18.46
N TYR A 420 -6.13 -5.75 19.74
CA TYR A 420 -5.72 -6.89 20.54
C TYR A 420 -6.78 -7.27 21.57
N VAL A 421 -6.70 -8.51 22.05
CA VAL A 421 -7.44 -9.04 23.20
C VAL A 421 -6.41 -9.47 24.24
N LEU A 422 -6.56 -8.98 25.46
CA LEU A 422 -5.84 -9.47 26.64
C LEU A 422 -6.80 -10.39 27.41
N PHE A 423 -6.39 -11.63 27.67
CA PHE A 423 -7.17 -12.58 28.46
C PHE A 423 -6.25 -13.52 29.26
N GLY A 424 -6.35 -13.50 30.59
CA GLY A 424 -5.50 -14.30 31.48
C GLY A 424 -4.01 -14.03 31.28
N GLY A 425 -3.63 -12.78 31.01
CA GLY A 425 -2.25 -12.40 30.70
C GLY A 425 -1.79 -12.73 29.26
N CYS A 426 -2.62 -13.37 28.45
CA CYS A 426 -2.31 -13.73 27.06
C CYS A 426 -2.76 -12.62 26.10
N VAL A 427 -1.89 -12.23 25.18
CA VAL A 427 -2.13 -11.17 24.19
C VAL A 427 -2.37 -11.77 22.82
N PHE A 428 -3.59 -11.59 22.32
CA PHE A 428 -4.01 -12.06 21.00
C PHE A 428 -4.23 -10.88 20.05
N THR A 429 -3.80 -11.00 18.81
CA THR A 429 -3.97 -9.95 17.78
C THR A 429 -4.20 -10.58 16.41
N PRO A 430 -4.80 -9.88 15.43
CA PRO A 430 -4.83 -10.35 14.06
C PRO A 430 -3.40 -10.42 13.49
N LEU A 431 -3.11 -11.47 12.74
CA LEU A 431 -1.90 -11.59 11.94
C LEU A 431 -1.99 -10.59 10.78
N THR A 432 -0.99 -9.73 10.67
CA THR A 432 -0.89 -8.72 9.64
C THR A 432 0.54 -8.71 9.11
N LEU A 433 0.76 -8.20 7.90
CA LEU A 433 2.13 -8.07 7.39
C LEU A 433 3.01 -7.16 8.28
N PRO A 434 2.54 -5.99 8.77
CA PRO A 434 3.33 -5.20 9.72
C PRO A 434 3.73 -5.95 10.99
N LEU A 435 2.89 -6.86 11.49
CA LEU A 435 3.25 -7.72 12.61
C LEU A 435 4.40 -8.65 12.24
N LEU A 436 4.32 -9.33 11.09
CA LEU A 436 5.38 -10.23 10.62
C LEU A 436 6.73 -9.53 10.43
N LEU A 437 6.72 -8.25 10.07
CA LEU A 437 7.92 -7.45 9.88
C LEU A 437 8.64 -7.11 11.18
N GLU A 438 7.99 -7.27 12.34
CA GLU A 438 8.65 -7.10 13.65
C GLU A 438 9.74 -8.16 13.90
N TRP A 439 9.75 -9.27 13.14
CA TRP A 439 10.81 -10.29 13.16
C TRP A 439 12.07 -9.89 12.37
N GLY A 440 12.16 -8.64 11.92
CA GLY A 440 13.38 -8.06 11.34
C GLY A 440 13.14 -7.57 9.92
N ALA A 441 13.17 -6.25 9.73
CA ALA A 441 12.86 -5.56 8.49
C ALA A 441 13.89 -5.75 7.35
N GLY A 442 14.71 -6.80 7.38
CA GLY A 442 15.58 -7.18 6.27
C GLY A 442 15.56 -8.67 5.96
N ASP A 443 14.96 -9.49 6.85
CA ASP A 443 14.90 -10.94 6.67
C ASP A 443 13.71 -11.59 7.40
N TRP A 444 12.62 -10.82 7.55
CA TRP A 444 11.44 -11.22 8.31
C TRP A 444 10.86 -12.55 7.81
N ILE A 445 10.98 -12.85 6.52
CA ILE A 445 10.43 -14.08 5.93
C ILE A 445 11.12 -15.33 6.47
N HIS A 446 12.42 -15.23 6.78
CA HIS A 446 13.21 -16.32 7.34
C HIS A 446 13.19 -16.29 8.88
N ASN A 447 13.05 -15.11 9.50
CA ASN A 447 13.02 -14.95 10.96
C ASN A 447 11.65 -15.20 11.59
N ALA A 448 10.56 -14.87 10.89
CA ALA A 448 9.21 -15.07 11.39
C ALA A 448 8.83 -16.57 11.34
N PRO A 449 7.94 -17.04 12.22
CA PRO A 449 7.51 -18.43 12.21
C PRO A 449 6.92 -18.84 10.86
N ARG A 450 7.48 -19.90 10.26
CA ARG A 450 7.15 -20.33 8.89
C ARG A 450 5.66 -20.59 8.64
N HIS A 451 4.94 -21.15 9.63
CA HIS A 451 3.50 -21.39 9.49
C HIS A 451 2.68 -20.11 9.40
N LEU A 452 3.23 -18.96 9.81
CA LEU A 452 2.63 -17.65 9.65
C LEU A 452 2.99 -17.02 8.30
N THR A 453 4.26 -17.12 7.88
CA THR A 453 4.71 -16.56 6.59
C THR A 453 4.08 -17.28 5.40
N GLU A 454 3.83 -18.58 5.49
CA GLU A 454 3.12 -19.35 4.46
C GLU A 454 1.68 -18.84 4.23
N LEU A 455 1.04 -18.25 5.24
CA LEU A 455 -0.30 -17.65 5.11
C LEU A 455 -0.29 -16.33 4.35
N VAL A 456 0.85 -15.63 4.29
CA VAL A 456 0.98 -14.43 3.46
C VAL A 456 0.80 -14.79 2.00
N VAL A 457 1.35 -15.92 1.55
CA VAL A 457 1.32 -16.33 0.15
C VAL A 457 0.08 -17.15 -0.19
N GLY A 458 -0.28 -18.12 0.67
CA GLY A 458 -1.33 -19.11 0.39
C GLY A 458 -2.64 -18.92 1.14
N GLY A 459 -2.70 -17.99 2.10
CA GLY A 459 -3.87 -17.74 2.91
C GLY A 459 -5.01 -17.10 2.12
N LYS A 460 -6.24 -17.59 2.34
CA LYS A 460 -7.45 -17.03 1.73
C LYS A 460 -8.48 -16.70 2.79
N VAL A 461 -9.20 -15.60 2.56
CA VAL A 461 -10.41 -15.26 3.32
C VAL A 461 -11.51 -16.23 2.91
N THR A 462 -12.19 -16.83 3.89
CA THR A 462 -13.37 -17.68 3.70
C THR A 462 -14.50 -17.24 4.63
N ALA A 463 -15.69 -17.86 4.51
CA ALA A 463 -16.80 -17.60 5.42
C ALA A 463 -16.47 -18.00 6.88
N GLU A 464 -15.66 -19.06 7.04
CA GLU A 464 -15.25 -19.61 8.32
C GLU A 464 -14.06 -18.87 8.93
N ARG A 465 -13.24 -18.19 8.11
CA ARG A 465 -12.06 -17.46 8.56
C ARG A 465 -11.81 -16.20 7.72
N SER A 466 -12.02 -15.05 8.34
CA SER A 466 -11.72 -13.74 7.74
C SER A 466 -10.45 -13.09 8.27
N GLU A 467 -10.00 -13.46 9.47
CA GLU A 467 -8.69 -13.05 10.01
C GLU A 467 -8.01 -14.25 10.70
N VAL A 468 -6.68 -14.20 10.79
CA VAL A 468 -5.91 -15.18 11.55
C VAL A 468 -5.55 -14.56 12.90
N VAL A 469 -6.14 -15.05 13.99
CA VAL A 469 -5.81 -14.57 15.34
C VAL A 469 -4.58 -15.31 15.84
N VAL A 470 -3.58 -14.58 16.34
CA VAL A 470 -2.33 -15.14 16.85
C VAL A 470 -2.09 -14.74 18.30
N LEU A 471 -1.60 -15.69 19.10
CA LEU A 471 -1.05 -15.42 20.44
C LEU A 471 0.38 -14.90 20.27
N ILE A 472 0.60 -13.61 20.52
CA ILE A 472 1.92 -12.99 20.29
C ILE A 472 2.77 -12.87 21.56
N GLN A 473 2.13 -12.81 22.72
CA GLN A 473 2.83 -12.64 23.99
C GLN A 473 1.99 -13.20 25.14
N MET A 474 2.66 -13.71 26.17
CA MET A 474 2.04 -14.15 27.42
C MET A 474 2.80 -13.53 28.59
N PHE A 475 2.12 -12.72 29.38
CA PHE A 475 2.65 -12.14 30.61
C PHE A 475 2.53 -13.16 31.74
N PRO A 476 3.63 -13.56 32.40
CA PRO A 476 3.58 -14.53 33.49
C PRO A 476 2.64 -14.08 34.61
N HIS A 477 1.69 -14.95 34.97
CA HIS A 477 0.75 -14.77 36.07
C HIS A 477 0.35 -16.14 36.63
N GLU A 478 -0.15 -16.20 37.87
CA GLU A 478 -0.54 -17.48 38.50
C GLU A 478 -1.55 -18.27 37.65
N VAL A 479 -2.50 -17.57 37.02
CA VAL A 479 -3.56 -18.16 36.18
C VAL A 479 -3.04 -18.84 34.91
N ASN A 480 -1.86 -18.46 34.41
CA ASN A 480 -1.26 -19.02 33.20
C ASN A 480 0.05 -19.78 33.48
N LYS A 481 0.28 -20.13 34.75
CA LYS A 481 1.45 -20.88 35.21
C LYS A 481 1.59 -22.19 34.44
N GLY A 482 2.79 -22.41 33.88
CA GLY A 482 3.11 -23.59 33.07
C GLY A 482 2.94 -23.40 31.56
N TYR A 483 2.29 -22.32 31.13
CA TYR A 483 2.12 -21.99 29.70
C TYR A 483 3.13 -20.97 29.17
N SER A 484 3.98 -20.42 30.04
CA SER A 484 4.97 -19.38 29.70
C SER A 484 6.18 -19.88 28.89
N SER A 485 6.13 -21.09 28.35
CA SER A 485 7.18 -21.62 27.48
C SER A 485 6.99 -21.16 26.03
N ASP A 486 8.07 -21.16 25.26
CA ASP A 486 8.04 -20.84 23.82
C ASP A 486 7.09 -21.75 23.03
N MET A 487 6.65 -22.88 23.62
CA MET A 487 5.70 -23.79 23.01
C MET A 487 4.34 -23.16 22.72
N PHE A 488 3.92 -22.11 23.43
CA PHE A 488 2.61 -21.46 23.23
C PHE A 488 2.68 -20.19 22.36
N GLN A 489 3.86 -19.58 22.23
CA GLN A 489 4.02 -18.32 21.53
C GLN A 489 3.86 -18.46 20.01
N HIS A 490 3.37 -17.38 19.39
CA HIS A 490 3.20 -17.23 17.94
C HIS A 490 2.32 -18.30 17.28
N ARG A 491 1.39 -18.87 18.04
CA ARG A 491 0.42 -19.84 17.57
C ARG A 491 -0.87 -19.20 17.12
N ILE A 492 -1.51 -19.84 16.16
CA ILE A 492 -2.79 -19.43 15.60
C ILE A 492 -3.91 -19.95 16.50
N VAL A 493 -4.83 -19.08 16.90
CA VAL A 493 -6.09 -19.48 17.53
C VAL A 493 -6.99 -20.09 16.46
N THR A 494 -7.42 -21.33 16.69
CA THR A 494 -8.32 -22.05 15.77
C THR A 494 -9.72 -22.19 16.32
N ARG A 495 -9.86 -22.47 17.62
CA ARG A 495 -11.16 -22.69 18.27
C ARG A 495 -11.21 -22.15 19.70
N VAL A 496 -12.43 -21.84 20.14
CA VAL A 496 -12.77 -21.70 21.57
C VAL A 496 -13.84 -22.73 21.90
N GLY A 497 -13.53 -23.70 22.76
CA GLY A 497 -14.29 -24.95 22.86
C GLY A 497 -14.44 -25.61 21.50
N ASP A 498 -15.67 -25.91 21.10
CA ASP A 498 -15.98 -26.54 19.80
C ASP A 498 -16.16 -25.54 18.64
N VAL A 499 -16.11 -24.23 18.89
CA VAL A 499 -16.44 -23.20 17.90
C VAL A 499 -15.18 -22.70 17.19
N LEU A 500 -15.18 -22.72 15.86
CA LEU A 500 -14.12 -22.15 15.02
C LEU A 500 -14.05 -20.63 15.17
N VAL A 501 -12.84 -20.11 15.34
CA VAL A 501 -12.57 -18.67 15.40
C VAL A 501 -12.45 -18.11 13.98
N ARG A 502 -13.34 -17.16 13.68
CA ARG A 502 -13.42 -16.50 12.36
C ARG A 502 -12.50 -15.30 12.25
N ASP A 503 -12.46 -14.47 13.28
CA ASP A 503 -11.73 -13.21 13.36
C ASP A 503 -11.51 -12.79 14.83
N LEU A 504 -10.77 -11.71 15.08
CA LEU A 504 -10.49 -11.26 16.47
C LEU A 504 -11.76 -10.80 17.20
N ALA A 505 -12.73 -10.20 16.50
CA ALA A 505 -13.97 -9.74 17.12
C ALA A 505 -14.83 -10.92 17.58
N HIS A 506 -14.95 -11.96 16.75
CA HIS A 506 -15.61 -13.21 17.07
C HIS A 506 -14.87 -13.93 18.22
N PHE A 507 -13.54 -13.96 18.22
CA PHE A 507 -12.76 -14.51 19.33
C PHE A 507 -13.06 -13.82 20.66
N ARG A 508 -13.07 -12.48 20.68
CA ARG A 508 -13.42 -11.68 21.85
C ARG A 508 -14.83 -12.00 22.35
N GLU A 509 -15.79 -12.13 21.43
CA GLU A 509 -17.17 -12.48 21.77
C GLU A 509 -17.27 -13.86 22.41
N LEU A 510 -16.58 -14.86 21.86
CA LEU A 510 -16.57 -16.22 22.41
C LEU A 510 -16.02 -16.24 23.83
N LEU A 511 -14.94 -15.50 24.13
CA LEU A 511 -14.42 -15.35 25.49
C LEU A 511 -15.37 -14.58 26.43
N ALA A 512 -16.06 -13.56 25.90
CA ALA A 512 -17.02 -12.78 26.68
C ALA A 512 -18.26 -13.59 27.09
N ARG A 513 -18.71 -14.52 26.23
CA ARG A 513 -19.85 -15.41 26.50
C ARG A 513 -19.58 -16.43 27.62
N GLN A 514 -18.32 -16.77 27.86
CA GLN A 514 -17.95 -17.63 28.99
C GLN A 514 -18.12 -16.83 30.29
N THR A 515 -18.99 -17.26 31.20
CA THR A 515 -19.26 -16.54 32.46
C THR A 515 -18.66 -17.21 33.69
N SER A 516 -18.30 -18.48 33.60
CA SER A 516 -17.77 -19.31 34.69
C SER A 516 -17.04 -20.53 34.13
N GLY A 517 -16.28 -21.25 34.97
CA GLY A 517 -15.55 -22.44 34.54
C GLY A 517 -14.27 -22.08 33.80
N PHE A 518 -14.00 -22.79 32.69
CA PHE A 518 -12.75 -22.68 31.95
C PHE A 518 -12.98 -22.22 30.51
N ALA A 519 -12.12 -21.32 30.04
CA ALA A 519 -11.98 -21.02 28.62
C ALA A 519 -10.97 -21.99 28.01
N GLU A 520 -11.42 -22.78 27.04
CA GLU A 520 -10.59 -23.73 26.29
C GLU A 520 -10.24 -23.11 24.93
N VAL A 521 -8.98 -22.72 24.75
CA VAL A 521 -8.49 -22.08 23.53
C VAL A 521 -7.51 -23.01 22.81
N TYR A 522 -7.84 -23.39 21.57
CA TYR A 522 -7.01 -24.27 20.76
C TYR A 522 -6.03 -23.46 19.90
N LEU A 523 -4.75 -23.78 20.05
CA LEU A 523 -3.62 -23.05 19.47
C LEU A 523 -2.79 -23.94 18.54
N GLN A 524 -2.72 -23.60 17.27
CA GLN A 524 -2.07 -24.42 16.25
C GLN A 524 -0.79 -23.77 15.69
N ASN A 525 0.19 -24.60 15.39
CA ASN A 525 1.31 -24.29 14.48
C ASN A 525 1.38 -25.36 13.36
N ALA A 526 2.46 -25.38 12.57
CA ALA A 526 2.63 -26.38 11.51
C ALA A 526 2.69 -27.84 11.98
N VAL A 527 2.98 -28.11 13.26
CA VAL A 527 3.31 -29.45 13.77
C VAL A 527 2.19 -30.04 14.61
N ASN A 528 1.63 -29.26 15.53
CA ASN A 528 0.66 -29.76 16.51
C ASN A 528 -0.32 -28.68 16.98
N THR A 529 -1.35 -29.16 17.68
CA THR A 529 -2.29 -28.32 18.42
C THR A 529 -1.95 -28.37 19.90
N GLN A 530 -1.97 -27.21 20.55
CA GLN A 530 -1.90 -27.04 21.99
C GLN A 530 -3.26 -26.59 22.50
N LEU A 531 -3.61 -27.01 23.71
CA LEU A 531 -4.82 -26.58 24.40
C LEU A 531 -4.41 -25.64 25.54
N LEU A 532 -4.89 -24.40 25.49
CA LEU A 532 -4.75 -23.41 26.55
C LEU A 532 -6.06 -23.38 27.35
N VAL A 533 -6.01 -23.84 28.61
CA VAL A 533 -7.17 -23.84 29.51
C VAL A 533 -6.94 -22.81 30.61
N LEU A 534 -7.83 -21.83 30.71
CA LEU A 534 -7.74 -20.73 31.67
C LEU A 534 -9.05 -20.55 32.46
N PRO A 535 -9.00 -20.39 33.79
CA PRO A 535 -10.20 -20.17 34.59
C PRO A 535 -10.76 -18.76 34.34
N VAL A 536 -12.05 -18.67 33.99
CA VAL A 536 -12.65 -17.48 33.35
C VAL A 536 -12.66 -16.26 34.26
N ILE A 537 -13.01 -16.42 35.53
CA ILE A 537 -13.20 -15.31 36.47
C ILE A 537 -11.83 -14.74 36.85
N GLU A 538 -10.93 -15.63 37.27
CA GLU A 538 -9.58 -15.33 37.71
C GLU A 538 -8.74 -14.76 36.56
N SER A 539 -8.98 -15.17 35.32
CA SER A 539 -8.31 -14.58 34.15
C SER A 539 -8.67 -13.12 33.93
N ARG A 540 -9.94 -12.74 34.15
CA ARG A 540 -10.39 -11.34 34.04
C ARG A 540 -9.83 -10.46 35.16
N GLU A 541 -9.73 -11.02 36.37
CA GLU A 541 -9.07 -10.36 37.50
C GLU A 541 -7.57 -10.19 37.23
N ALA A 542 -6.91 -11.25 36.76
CA ALA A 542 -5.50 -11.25 36.39
C ALA A 542 -5.17 -10.20 35.32
N ASP A 543 -6.04 -9.99 34.34
CA ASP A 543 -5.81 -8.97 33.31
C ASP A 543 -5.70 -7.55 33.89
N SER A 544 -6.45 -7.26 34.97
CA SER A 544 -6.34 -5.98 35.66
C SER A 544 -4.97 -5.84 36.33
N HIS A 545 -4.46 -6.90 36.95
CA HIS A 545 -3.12 -6.92 37.55
C HIS A 545 -2.02 -6.80 36.51
N VAL A 546 -2.11 -7.58 35.42
CA VAL A 546 -1.16 -7.55 34.30
C VAL A 546 -1.11 -6.16 33.67
N ARG A 547 -2.25 -5.50 33.50
CA ARG A 547 -2.30 -4.13 32.97
C ARG A 547 -1.51 -3.15 33.81
N VAL A 548 -1.67 -3.20 35.13
CA VAL A 548 -0.92 -2.33 36.06
C VAL A 548 0.57 -2.69 36.05
N MET A 549 0.92 -3.96 36.18
CA MET A 549 2.30 -4.42 36.28
C MET A 549 3.13 -4.11 35.02
N TYR A 550 2.53 -4.24 33.84
CA TYR A 550 3.21 -4.07 32.55
C TYR A 550 2.86 -2.76 31.83
N ASN A 551 2.21 -1.81 32.52
CA ASN A 551 1.82 -0.51 31.99
C ASN A 551 1.00 -0.59 30.68
N ILE A 552 0.01 -1.50 30.66
CA ILE A 552 -0.89 -1.68 29.51
C ILE A 552 -2.14 -0.81 29.74
N PRO A 553 -2.38 0.22 28.92
CA PRO A 553 -3.54 1.11 29.07
C PRO A 553 -4.85 0.34 28.85
N VAL A 554 -5.91 0.79 29.53
CA VAL A 554 -7.27 0.33 29.26
C VAL A 554 -7.68 0.88 27.88
N THR A 555 -8.11 -0.02 27.00
CA THR A 555 -8.50 0.27 25.60
C THR A 555 -9.98 0.41 25.43
#